data_AF-A0A939CV05-F1
#
_entry.id   AF-A0A939CV05-F1
#
_cell.length_a   1.000
_cell.length_b   1.000
_cell.length_c   1.000
_cell.angle_alpha   90.00
_cell.angle_beta   90.00
_cell.angle_gamma   90.00
#
_symmetry.space_group_name_H-M   'P 1'
#
loop_
_entity.id
_entity.type
_entity.pdbx_description
1 polymer ?
#
loop_
_entity_poly.entity_id
_entity_poly.type
_entity_poly.pdbx_seq_one_letter_code
_entity_poly.pdbx_strand_id
1 'polypeptide(L)'
;MNLSAASGTSIGANIEESRSAESDRDFISKQSIALKEAKETRYWLKLLIKSEMMSEEKILSLLDECEQLIKIIAKSIITTKEKLKK
;
A
#
# COMPACT_ATOMS: atom_id res chain seq x y z
N MET A 1 4.30 -10.06 -17.13
CA MET A 1 4.31 -9.71 -15.70
C MET A 1 4.08 -8.20 -15.59
N ASN A 2 2.82 -7.76 -15.57
CA ASN A 2 2.42 -6.36 -15.77
C ASN A 2 2.31 -5.60 -14.43
N LEU A 3 3.36 -5.64 -13.62
CA LEU A 3 3.23 -5.36 -12.19
C LEU A 3 3.52 -3.91 -11.75
N SER A 4 4.01 -3.02 -12.62
CA SER A 4 4.42 -1.67 -12.21
C SER A 4 3.31 -0.62 -12.26
N ALA A 5 2.34 -0.73 -13.18
CA ALA A 5 1.25 0.24 -13.30
C ALA A 5 0.02 -0.19 -12.50
N ALA A 6 -0.43 -1.45 -12.64
CA ALA A 6 -1.70 -1.92 -12.07
C ALA A 6 -1.72 -1.95 -10.53
N SER A 7 -0.61 -2.36 -9.89
CA SER A 7 -0.53 -2.46 -8.43
C SER A 7 -0.40 -1.09 -7.73
N GLY A 8 0.33 -0.15 -8.34
CA GLY A 8 0.38 1.24 -7.88
C GLY A 8 -0.96 1.97 -8.05
N THR A 9 -1.66 1.72 -9.17
CA THR A 9 -2.98 2.31 -9.41
C THR A 9 -4.05 1.76 -8.49
N SER A 10 -4.01 0.47 -8.12
CA SER A 10 -5.01 -0.13 -7.25
C SER A 10 -4.87 0.37 -5.79
N ILE A 11 -3.63 0.57 -5.32
CA ILE A 11 -3.36 1.18 -4.00
C ILE A 11 -3.97 2.59 -3.95
N GLY A 12 -3.66 3.41 -4.95
CA GLY A 12 -4.19 4.77 -5.07
C GLY A 12 -5.72 4.80 -5.19
N ALA A 13 -6.31 3.90 -5.98
CA ALA A 13 -7.76 3.81 -6.15
C ALA A 13 -8.47 3.49 -4.83
N ASN A 14 -8.00 2.51 -4.06
CA ASN A 14 -8.58 2.18 -2.77
C ASN A 14 -8.40 3.31 -1.73
N ILE A 15 -7.27 4.03 -1.78
CA ILE A 15 -7.08 5.24 -0.96
C ILE A 15 -8.09 6.32 -1.35
N GLU A 16 -8.30 6.57 -2.64
CA GLU A 16 -9.26 7.57 -3.11
C GLU A 16 -10.70 7.19 -2.77
N GLU A 17 -11.09 5.93 -2.98
CA GLU A 17 -12.39 5.40 -2.54
C GLU A 17 -12.60 5.58 -1.04
N SER A 18 -11.56 5.36 -0.22
CA SER A 18 -11.66 5.55 1.23
C SER A 18 -12.03 6.99 1.61
N ARG A 19 -11.65 8.00 0.81
CA ARG A 19 -11.99 9.41 1.08
C ARG A 19 -13.48 9.69 0.96
N SER A 20 -14.21 8.85 0.23
CA SER A 20 -15.66 8.93 0.06
C SER A 20 -16.39 7.86 0.87
N ALA A 21 -15.73 7.24 1.86
CA ALA A 21 -16.31 6.16 2.65
C ALA A 21 -17.55 6.60 3.45
N GLU A 22 -18.57 5.74 3.45
CA GLU A 22 -19.85 6.03 4.12
C GLU A 22 -19.79 5.85 5.64
N SER A 23 -18.72 5.22 6.16
CA SER A 23 -18.49 5.05 7.59
C SER A 23 -17.01 4.84 7.92
N ASP A 24 -16.63 5.02 9.18
CA ASP A 24 -15.28 4.70 9.68
C ASP A 24 -14.92 3.21 9.44
N ARG A 25 -15.89 2.29 9.43
CA ARG A 25 -15.65 0.87 9.12
C ARG A 25 -15.37 0.64 7.64
N ASP A 26 -16.12 1.32 6.77
CA ASP A 26 -15.91 1.28 5.33
C ASP A 26 -14.55 1.91 4.96
N PHE A 27 -14.21 3.05 5.57
CA PHE A 27 -12.88 3.67 5.46
C PHE A 27 -11.76 2.66 5.80
N ILE A 28 -11.88 1.98 6.94
CA ILE A 28 -10.92 0.95 7.36
C ILE A 28 -10.85 -0.20 6.34
N SER A 29 -11.99 -0.63 5.80
CA SER A 29 -12.05 -1.71 4.80
C SER A 29 -11.25 -1.35 3.55
N LYS A 30 -11.52 -0.18 2.95
CA LYS A 30 -10.84 0.33 1.76
C LYS A 30 -9.34 0.53 1.98
N GLN A 31 -8.97 1.17 3.09
CA GLN A 31 -7.56 1.33 3.47
C GLN A 31 -6.87 -0.02 3.71
N SER A 32 -7.58 -1.04 4.20
CA SER A 32 -7.01 -2.38 4.41
C SER A 32 -6.73 -3.10 3.08
N ILE A 33 -7.55 -2.87 2.04
CA ILE A 33 -7.28 -3.37 0.68
C ILE A 33 -6.02 -2.68 0.13
N ALA A 34 -5.93 -1.36 0.22
CA ALA A 34 -4.75 -0.60 -0.18
C ALA A 34 -3.47 -1.10 0.55
N LEU A 35 -3.57 -1.39 1.85
CA LEU A 35 -2.45 -1.93 2.63
C LEU A 35 -2.03 -3.33 2.16
N LYS A 36 -2.98 -4.19 1.77
CA LYS A 36 -2.69 -5.54 1.26
C LYS A 36 -1.91 -5.42 -0.05
N GLU A 37 -2.40 -4.62 -0.98
CA GLU A 37 -1.78 -4.41 -2.29
C GLU A 37 -0.38 -3.78 -2.15
N ALA A 38 -0.19 -2.80 -1.26
CA ALA A 38 1.13 -2.24 -0.98
C ALA A 38 2.12 -3.28 -0.46
N LYS A 39 1.68 -4.21 0.41
CA LYS A 39 2.52 -5.31 0.89
C LYS A 39 2.88 -6.31 -0.23
N GLU A 40 1.97 -6.57 -1.15
CA GLU A 40 2.23 -7.39 -2.34
C GLU A 40 3.24 -6.71 -3.27
N THR A 41 3.07 -5.41 -3.57
CA THR A 41 4.05 -4.63 -4.34
C THR A 41 5.45 -4.70 -3.72
N ARG A 42 5.55 -4.51 -2.40
CA ARG A 42 6.81 -4.67 -1.67
C ARG A 42 7.44 -6.05 -1.84
N TYR A 43 6.64 -7.12 -1.76
CA TYR A 43 7.13 -8.49 -1.97
C TYR A 43 7.76 -8.62 -3.36
N TRP A 44 7.10 -8.10 -4.39
CA TRP A 44 7.59 -8.16 -5.75
C TRP A 44 8.84 -7.31 -5.98
N LEU A 45 8.94 -6.12 -5.38
CA LEU A 45 10.17 -5.32 -5.42
C LEU A 45 11.36 -6.08 -4.81
N LYS A 46 11.14 -6.74 -3.66
CA LYS A 46 12.17 -7.60 -3.05
C LYS A 46 12.54 -8.80 -3.92
N LEU A 47 11.57 -9.37 -4.65
CA LEU A 47 11.84 -10.47 -5.58
C LEU A 47 12.66 -10.00 -6.78
N LEU A 48 12.38 -8.81 -7.33
CA LEU A 48 13.11 -8.24 -8.45
C LEU A 48 14.58 -7.96 -8.12
N ILE A 49 14.88 -7.52 -6.89
CA ILE A 49 16.26 -7.39 -6.40
C ILE A 49 16.94 -8.76 -6.41
N LYS A 50 16.28 -9.78 -5.82
CA LYS A 50 16.83 -11.14 -5.71
C LYS A 50 17.01 -11.86 -7.05
N SER A 51 16.21 -11.51 -8.05
CA SER A 51 16.30 -12.14 -9.38
C SER A 51 17.34 -11.47 -10.29
N GLU A 52 18.04 -10.43 -9.83
CA GLU A 52 19.04 -9.66 -10.58
C GLU A 52 18.51 -9.12 -11.93
N MET A 53 17.19 -9.00 -12.06
CA MET A 53 16.54 -8.61 -13.32
C MET A 53 16.65 -7.11 -13.63
N MET A 54 16.97 -6.29 -12.62
CA MET A 54 17.16 -4.85 -12.73
C MET A 54 18.21 -4.38 -11.73
N SER A 55 18.82 -3.21 -11.98
CA SER A 55 19.80 -2.63 -11.05
C SER A 55 19.17 -2.38 -9.67
N GLU A 56 19.80 -2.93 -8.63
CA GLU A 56 19.35 -2.82 -7.24
C GLU A 56 19.09 -1.37 -6.81
N GLU A 57 19.96 -0.43 -7.18
CA GLU A 57 19.81 1.01 -6.89
C GLU A 57 18.45 1.58 -7.33
N LYS A 58 17.94 1.16 -8.49
CA LYS A 58 16.64 1.62 -9.01
C LYS A 58 15.46 1.03 -8.24
N ILE A 59 15.63 -0.13 -7.63
CA ILE A 59 14.57 -0.79 -6.87
C ILE A 59 14.58 -0.33 -5.41
N LEU A 60 15.75 -0.01 -4.85
CA LEU A 60 15.88 0.42 -3.45
C LEU A 60 15.06 1.69 -3.16
N SER A 61 15.06 2.68 -4.06
CA SER A 61 14.24 3.89 -3.89
C SER A 61 12.74 3.57 -3.90
N LEU A 62 12.28 2.74 -4.85
CA LEU A 62 10.89 2.30 -4.94
C LEU A 62 10.46 1.47 -3.73
N LEU A 63 11.38 0.64 -3.22
CA LEU A 63 11.15 -0.17 -2.03
C LEU A 63 10.98 0.71 -0.79
N ASP A 64 11.81 1.74 -0.65
CA ASP A 64 11.69 2.70 0.45
C ASP A 64 10.36 3.47 0.39
N GLU A 65 9.99 4.01 -0.77
CA GLU A 65 8.69 4.67 -0.97
C GLU A 65 7.51 3.74 -0.62
N CYS A 66 7.58 2.48 -1.05
CA CYS A 66 6.56 1.48 -0.75
C CYS A 66 6.45 1.22 0.77
N GLU A 67 7.58 1.14 1.48
CA GLU A 67 7.60 0.99 2.95
C GLU A 67 7.01 2.22 3.66
N GLN A 68 7.30 3.43 3.17
CA GLN A 68 6.71 4.67 3.69
C GLN A 68 5.18 4.67 3.51
N LEU A 69 4.68 4.30 2.33
CA LEU A 69 3.25 4.18 2.05
C LEU A 69 2.56 3.16 2.98
N ILE A 70 3.16 1.98 3.17
CA ILE A 70 2.65 0.96 4.09
C ILE A 70 2.50 1.52 5.51
N LYS A 71 3.49 2.28 6.00
CA LYS A 71 3.45 2.89 7.33
C LYS A 71 2.32 3.93 7.45
N ILE A 72 2.15 4.77 6.44
CA ILE A 72 1.09 5.80 6.40
C ILE A 72 -0.30 5.15 6.43
N ILE A 73 -0.55 4.18 5.54
CA ILE A 73 -1.85 3.49 5.46
C ILE A 73 -2.14 2.74 6.77
N ALA A 74 -1.15 2.01 7.30
CA ALA A 74 -1.30 1.30 8.57
C ALA A 74 -1.62 2.25 9.74
N LYS A 75 -0.93 3.40 9.83
CA LYS A 75 -1.20 4.38 10.88
C LYS A 75 -2.58 5.00 10.75
N SER A 76 -3.06 5.26 9.53
CA SER A 76 -4.42 5.73 9.25
C SER A 76 -5.48 4.75 9.76
N ILE A 77 -5.31 3.45 9.48
CA ILE A 77 -6.20 2.39 9.97
C ILE A 77 -6.20 2.32 11.50
N ILE A 78 -5.02 2.33 12.13
CA ILE A 78 -4.89 2.26 13.60
C ILE A 78 -5.61 3.43 14.26
N THR A 79 -5.37 4.65 13.78
CA THR A 79 -5.97 5.88 14.32
C THR A 79 -7.51 5.84 14.23
N THR A 80 -8.04 5.33 13.11
CA THR A 80 -9.50 5.21 12.93
C THR A 80 -10.09 4.11 13.83
N LYS A 81 -9.39 2.99 14.01
CA LYS A 81 -9.80 1.93 14.96
C LYS A 81 -9.81 2.42 16.40
N GLU A 82 -8.86 3.27 16.79
CA GLU A 82 -8.82 3.87 18.13
C GLU A 82 -9.99 4.83 18.36
N LYS A 83 -10.37 5.61 17.33
CA LYS A 83 -11.57 6.48 17.37
C LYS A 83 -12.85 5.67 17.62
N LEU A 84 -13.01 4.52 16.97
CA LEU A 84 -14.20 3.65 17.11
C LEU A 84 -14.32 2.93 18.47
N LYS A 85 -13.24 2.89 19.25
CA LYS A 85 -13.24 2.27 20.60
C LYS A 85 -13.61 3.24 21.72
N LYS A 86 -13.64 4.54 21.41
CA LYS A 86 -14.09 5.60 22.33
C LYS A 86 -15.60 5.73 22.23
#